data_AF-A0A401MTR3-F1
#
_entry.id   AF-A0A401MTR3-F1
#
_cell.length_a   1.000
_cell.length_b   1.000
_cell.length_c   1.000
_cell.angle_alpha   90.00
_cell.angle_beta   90.00
_cell.angle_gamma   90.00
#
_symmetry.space_group_name_H-M   'P 1'
#
loop_
_entity.id
_entity.type
_entity.pdbx_description
1 polymer ?
#
loop_
_entity_poly.entity_id
_entity_poly.type
_entity_poly.pdbx_seq_one_letter_code
_entity_poly.pdbx_strand_id
1 'polypeptide(L)'
;MLSEAMAALAAAGGTAVVQAAGTDAWTEMRQQVARWFGRGNPQREHAELERLDQTAAELEAARPAEVERVRIRQEAAWQGRIEALLESLEDIERARVVDELRTLLAQQTSHRSVSAGQSGLAVGGDVHVRADHGSAAAVSMGNVTLGNPSQPGPHQD
;
A
#
# COMPACT_ATOMS: atom_id res chain seq x y z
N MET A 1 -15.99 -20.90 -6.20
CA MET A 1 -16.20 -20.14 -4.95
C MET A 1 -14.84 -19.77 -4.42
N LEU A 2 -14.49 -18.49 -4.44
CA LEU A 2 -13.26 -18.00 -3.79
C LEU A 2 -13.36 -18.18 -2.27
N SER A 3 -12.23 -18.42 -1.63
CA SER A 3 -12.17 -18.37 -0.17
C SER A 3 -12.28 -16.92 0.32
N GLU A 4 -12.79 -16.72 1.53
CA GLU A 4 -12.87 -15.40 2.17
C GLU A 4 -11.50 -14.69 2.19
N ALA A 5 -10.42 -15.45 2.41
CA ALA A 5 -9.06 -14.93 2.36
C ALA A 5 -8.64 -14.44 0.96
N MET A 6 -9.13 -15.08 -0.11
CA MET A 6 -8.86 -14.64 -1.49
C MET A 6 -9.67 -13.40 -1.85
N ALA A 7 -10.93 -13.31 -1.41
CA ALA A 7 -11.75 -12.11 -1.59
C ALA A 7 -11.15 -10.90 -0.83
N ALA A 8 -10.70 -11.10 0.41
CA ALA A 8 -10.00 -10.07 1.16
C ALA A 8 -8.70 -9.61 0.48
N LEU A 9 -7.95 -10.54 -0.12
CA LEU A 9 -6.76 -10.22 -0.89
C LEU A 9 -7.09 -9.43 -2.17
N ALA A 10 -8.17 -9.78 -2.85
CA ALA A 10 -8.65 -9.05 -4.02
C ALA A 10 -9.08 -7.62 -3.67
N ALA A 11 -9.78 -7.45 -2.55
CA ALA A 11 -10.14 -6.13 -2.03
C ALA A 11 -8.88 -5.30 -1.72
N ALA A 12 -7.90 -5.89 -1.03
CA ALA A 12 -6.62 -5.23 -0.76
C ALA A 12 -5.87 -4.85 -2.05
N GLY A 13 -5.95 -5.68 -3.09
CA GLY A 13 -5.41 -5.38 -4.42
C GLY A 13 -6.07 -4.18 -5.08
N GLY A 14 -7.40 -4.11 -5.05
CA GLY A 14 -8.17 -2.97 -5.55
C GLY A 14 -7.80 -1.65 -4.86
N THR A 15 -7.73 -1.67 -3.52
CA THR A 15 -7.26 -0.52 -2.74
C THR A 15 -5.84 -0.15 -3.09
N ALA A 16 -4.91 -1.11 -3.20
CA ALA A 16 -3.52 -0.80 -3.51
C ALA A 16 -3.36 -0.08 -4.87
N VAL A 17 -4.08 -0.53 -5.91
CA VAL A 17 -4.08 0.11 -7.24
C VAL A 17 -4.50 1.58 -7.15
N VAL A 18 -5.62 1.85 -6.47
CA VAL A 18 -6.16 3.21 -6.35
C VAL A 18 -5.34 4.10 -5.41
N GLN A 19 -4.68 3.53 -4.41
CA GLN A 19 -3.79 4.27 -3.52
C GLN A 19 -2.46 4.64 -4.19
N ALA A 20 -1.96 3.80 -5.10
CA ALA A 20 -0.76 4.12 -5.86
C ALA A 20 -1.06 5.07 -7.03
N ALA A 21 -2.26 5.00 -7.61
CA ALA A 21 -2.70 5.93 -8.64
C ALA A 21 -2.66 7.37 -8.12
N GLY A 22 -1.95 8.25 -8.83
CA GLY A 22 -1.70 9.63 -8.40
C GLY A 22 -0.48 9.83 -7.49
N THR A 23 0.34 8.79 -7.27
CA THR A 23 1.62 8.88 -6.58
C THR A 23 2.78 8.57 -7.52
N ASP A 24 4.01 8.94 -7.15
CA ASP A 24 5.21 8.61 -7.92
C ASP A 24 5.44 7.09 -8.05
N ALA A 25 4.89 6.30 -7.12
CA ALA A 25 4.96 4.84 -7.15
C ALA A 25 4.05 4.20 -8.21
N TRP A 26 3.16 4.97 -8.84
CA TRP A 26 2.22 4.48 -9.86
C TRP A 26 2.90 3.78 -11.03
N THR A 27 3.99 4.37 -11.53
CA THR A 27 4.68 3.88 -12.74
C THR A 27 5.22 2.47 -12.55
N GLU A 28 5.77 2.17 -11.37
CA GLU A 28 6.28 0.84 -11.06
C GLU A 28 5.15 -0.15 -10.77
N MET A 29 4.14 0.30 -10.01
CA MET A 29 3.01 -0.55 -9.63
C MET A 29 2.20 -1.00 -10.86
N ARG A 30 1.87 -0.10 -11.77
CA ARG A 30 1.07 -0.44 -12.96
C ARG A 30 1.75 -1.51 -13.82
N GLN A 31 3.07 -1.46 -13.95
CA GLN A 31 3.87 -2.45 -14.67
C GLN A 31 3.88 -3.81 -13.99
N GLN A 32 3.94 -3.85 -12.66
CA GLN A 32 3.87 -5.10 -11.91
C GLN A 32 2.48 -5.75 -11.98
N VAL A 33 1.42 -4.95 -11.81
CA VAL A 33 0.04 -5.42 -11.88
C VAL A 33 -0.31 -5.89 -13.29
N ALA A 34 0.07 -5.16 -14.33
CA ALA A 34 -0.17 -5.57 -15.71
C ALA A 34 0.55 -6.87 -16.09
N ARG A 35 1.81 -7.06 -15.66
CA ARG A 35 2.55 -8.32 -15.86
C ARG A 35 1.88 -9.49 -15.16
N TRP A 36 1.39 -9.26 -13.94
CA TRP A 36 0.67 -10.28 -13.15
C TRP A 36 -0.63 -10.70 -13.83
N PHE A 37 -1.45 -9.75 -14.30
CA PHE A 37 -2.66 -10.09 -15.08
C PHE A 37 -2.33 -10.69 -16.46
N GLY A 38 -1.29 -10.17 -17.11
CA GLY A 38 -0.84 -10.60 -18.43
C GLY A 38 -0.30 -12.02 -18.45
N ARG A 39 0.20 -12.53 -17.31
CA ARG A 39 0.80 -13.87 -17.17
C ARG A 39 1.84 -14.18 -18.26
N GLY A 40 2.63 -13.18 -18.64
CA GLY A 40 3.64 -13.27 -19.70
C GLY A 40 3.11 -13.14 -21.15
N ASN A 41 1.82 -12.87 -21.33
CA ASN A 41 1.25 -12.53 -22.64
C ASN A 41 1.31 -11.00 -22.86
N PRO A 42 2.10 -10.51 -23.85
CA PRO A 42 2.33 -9.08 -24.03
C PRO A 42 1.07 -8.32 -24.50
N GLN A 43 0.18 -8.96 -25.26
CA GLN A 43 -1.09 -8.34 -25.66
C GLN A 43 -2.03 -8.14 -24.46
N ARG A 44 -2.10 -9.12 -23.56
CA ARG A 44 -2.89 -9.00 -22.33
C ARG A 44 -2.29 -7.97 -21.38
N GLU A 45 -0.97 -7.97 -21.23
CA GLU A 45 -0.27 -6.97 -20.42
C GLU A 45 -0.55 -5.55 -20.91
N HIS A 46 -0.46 -5.31 -22.22
CA HIS A 46 -0.75 -3.99 -22.80
C HIS A 46 -2.20 -3.55 -22.55
N ALA A 47 -3.17 -4.46 -22.75
CA ALA A 47 -4.58 -4.17 -22.50
C ALA A 47 -4.86 -3.83 -21.02
N GLU A 48 -4.15 -4.46 -20.08
CA GLU A 48 -4.29 -4.14 -18.65
C GLU A 48 -3.56 -2.86 -18.26
N LEU A 49 -2.41 -2.55 -18.89
CA LEU A 49 -1.75 -1.25 -18.74
C LEU A 49 -2.66 -0.10 -19.17
N GLU A 50 -3.32 -0.19 -20.32
CA GLU A 50 -4.25 0.84 -20.79
C GLU A 50 -5.40 1.07 -19.79
N ARG A 51 -5.93 0.00 -19.19
CA ARG A 51 -7.00 0.11 -18.18
C ARG A 51 -6.52 0.72 -16.87
N LEU A 52 -5.30 0.38 -16.45
CA LEU A 52 -4.66 1.00 -15.29
C LEU A 52 -4.47 2.49 -15.54
N ASP A 53 -3.95 2.88 -16.70
CA ASP A 53 -3.74 4.28 -17.07
C ASP A 53 -5.06 5.06 -17.13
N GLN A 54 -6.13 4.44 -17.65
CA GLN A 54 -7.48 5.01 -17.62
C GLN A 54 -7.99 5.21 -16.18
N THR A 55 -7.71 4.27 -15.27
CA THR A 55 -8.08 4.40 -13.85
C THR A 55 -7.37 5.60 -13.22
N ALA A 56 -6.08 5.78 -13.49
CA ALA A 56 -5.31 6.91 -12.97
C ALA A 56 -5.85 8.25 -13.52
N ALA A 57 -6.15 8.31 -14.83
CA ALA A 57 -6.73 9.50 -15.45
C ALA A 57 -8.11 9.86 -14.87
N GLU A 58 -8.96 8.87 -14.59
CA GLU A 58 -10.26 9.09 -13.96
C GLU A 58 -10.15 9.61 -12.52
N LEU A 59 -9.15 9.13 -11.77
CA LEU A 59 -8.87 9.61 -10.41
C LEU A 59 -8.28 11.03 -10.41
N GLU A 60 -7.42 11.35 -11.36
CA GLU A 60 -6.82 12.67 -11.53
C GLU A 60 -7.85 13.72 -11.98
N ALA A 61 -8.76 13.33 -12.89
CA ALA A 61 -9.83 14.21 -13.37
C ALA A 61 -10.97 14.42 -12.37
N ALA A 62 -11.04 13.61 -11.31
CA ALA A 62 -12.11 13.69 -10.32
C ALA A 62 -12.01 14.98 -9.49
N ARG A 63 -13.15 15.66 -9.30
CA ARG A 63 -13.22 16.85 -8.44
C ARG A 63 -13.05 16.45 -6.97
N PRO A 64 -12.56 17.33 -6.08
CA PRO A 64 -12.36 17.02 -4.66
C PRO A 64 -13.61 16.45 -3.95
N ALA A 65 -14.81 16.91 -4.34
CA ALA A 65 -16.08 16.42 -3.79
C ALA A 65 -16.51 15.04 -4.32
N GLU A 66 -15.90 14.57 -5.41
CA GLU A 66 -16.24 13.32 -6.11
C GLU A 66 -15.12 12.28 -6.01
N VAL A 67 -13.90 12.71 -5.70
CA VAL A 67 -12.68 11.88 -5.58
C VAL A 67 -12.92 10.62 -4.77
N GLU A 68 -13.59 10.73 -3.62
CA GLU A 68 -13.83 9.57 -2.75
C GLU A 68 -14.81 8.57 -3.39
N ARG A 69 -15.84 9.06 -4.09
CA ARG A 69 -16.79 8.20 -4.80
C ARG A 69 -16.15 7.50 -5.99
N VAL A 70 -15.28 8.21 -6.71
CA VAL A 70 -14.51 7.65 -7.82
C VAL A 70 -13.55 6.59 -7.28
N ARG A 71 -12.82 6.88 -6.20
CA ARG A 71 -11.94 5.93 -5.51
C ARG A 71 -12.67 4.64 -5.15
N ILE A 72 -13.78 4.70 -4.42
CA ILE A 72 -14.56 3.52 -4.03
C ILE A 72 -15.01 2.70 -5.26
N ARG A 73 -15.45 3.38 -6.33
CA ARG A 73 -15.84 2.70 -7.58
C ARG A 73 -14.66 1.97 -8.22
N GLN A 74 -13.51 2.63 -8.33
CA GLN A 74 -12.34 2.02 -8.96
C GLN A 74 -11.81 0.86 -8.10
N GLU A 75 -11.81 0.99 -6.77
CA GLU A 75 -11.41 -0.09 -5.86
C GLU A 75 -12.28 -1.33 -6.05
N ALA A 76 -13.61 -1.16 -6.08
CA ALA A 76 -14.54 -2.26 -6.33
C ALA A 76 -14.38 -2.87 -7.74
N ALA A 77 -14.14 -2.05 -8.75
CA ALA A 77 -13.91 -2.51 -10.12
C ALA A 77 -12.63 -3.36 -10.23
N TRP A 78 -11.55 -2.96 -9.55
CA TRP A 78 -10.30 -3.71 -9.51
C TRP A 78 -10.39 -4.98 -8.65
N GLN A 79 -11.09 -4.92 -7.51
CA GLN A 79 -11.41 -6.11 -6.71
C GLN A 79 -12.11 -7.17 -7.57
N GLY A 80 -13.22 -6.79 -8.23
CA GLY A 80 -13.98 -7.75 -9.06
C GLY A 80 -13.17 -8.33 -10.22
N ARG A 81 -12.21 -7.58 -10.77
CA ARG A 81 -11.28 -8.07 -11.79
C ARG A 81 -10.31 -9.12 -11.24
N ILE A 82 -9.75 -8.85 -10.07
CA ILE A 82 -8.85 -9.80 -9.40
C ILE A 82 -9.61 -11.07 -9.06
N GLU A 83 -10.81 -10.96 -8.51
CA GLU A 83 -11.69 -12.10 -8.22
C GLU A 83 -11.99 -12.90 -9.50
N ALA A 84 -12.42 -12.24 -10.57
CA ALA A 84 -12.70 -12.90 -11.85
C ALA A 84 -11.49 -13.62 -12.42
N LEU A 85 -10.28 -13.05 -12.30
CA LEU A 85 -9.06 -13.74 -12.68
C LEU A 85 -8.86 -14.99 -11.83
N LEU A 86 -8.91 -14.86 -10.50
CA LEU A 86 -8.69 -15.99 -9.59
C LEU A 86 -9.71 -17.12 -9.81
N GLU A 87 -10.97 -16.80 -10.09
CA GLU A 87 -12.02 -17.77 -10.39
C GLU A 87 -11.80 -18.49 -11.73
N SER A 88 -11.19 -17.83 -12.72
CA SER A 88 -10.91 -18.43 -14.02
C SER A 88 -9.75 -19.44 -14.02
N LEU A 89 -8.96 -19.49 -12.93
CA LEU A 89 -7.79 -20.35 -12.80
C LEU A 89 -8.13 -21.70 -12.16
N GLU A 90 -7.39 -22.74 -12.55
CA GLU A 90 -7.36 -24.01 -11.84
C GLU A 90 -6.71 -23.86 -10.47
N ASP A 91 -7.04 -24.73 -9.50
CA ASP A 91 -6.65 -24.55 -8.10
C ASP A 91 -5.13 -24.44 -7.87
N ILE A 92 -4.33 -25.20 -8.63
CA ILE A 92 -2.85 -25.15 -8.56
C ILE A 92 -2.34 -23.80 -9.06
N GLU A 93 -2.82 -23.34 -10.22
CA GLU A 93 -2.44 -22.03 -10.76
C GLU A 93 -2.94 -20.89 -9.87
N ARG A 94 -4.16 -21.01 -9.35
CA ARG A 94 -4.78 -20.03 -8.45
C ARG A 94 -3.92 -19.83 -7.20
N ALA A 95 -3.46 -20.92 -6.57
CA ALA A 95 -2.62 -20.82 -5.38
C ALA A 95 -1.32 -20.04 -5.65
N ARG A 96 -0.68 -20.30 -6.80
CA ARG A 96 0.52 -19.57 -7.24
C ARG A 96 0.21 -18.08 -7.48
N VAL A 97 -0.85 -17.79 -8.23
CA VAL A 97 -1.23 -16.42 -8.58
C VAL A 97 -1.62 -15.61 -7.33
N VAL A 98 -2.26 -16.24 -6.34
CA VAL A 98 -2.55 -15.65 -5.02
C VAL A 98 -1.26 -15.31 -4.26
N ASP A 99 -0.26 -16.17 -4.30
CA ASP A 99 1.02 -15.92 -3.63
C ASP A 99 1.82 -14.79 -4.31
N GLU A 100 1.78 -14.73 -5.63
CA GLU A 100 2.34 -13.63 -6.42
C GLU A 100 1.65 -12.30 -6.04
N LEU A 101 0.31 -12.29 -5.93
CA LEU A 101 -0.44 -11.10 -5.50
C LEU A 101 -0.08 -10.67 -4.08
N ARG A 102 0.05 -11.60 -3.13
CA ARG A 102 0.51 -11.29 -1.77
C ARG A 102 1.89 -10.64 -1.77
N THR A 103 2.80 -11.18 -2.56
CA THR A 103 4.17 -10.67 -2.69
C THR A 103 4.18 -9.27 -3.28
N LEU A 104 3.35 -8.98 -4.29
CA LEU A 104 3.18 -7.64 -4.84
C LEU A 104 2.68 -6.64 -3.78
N LEU A 105 1.65 -7.01 -3.01
CA LEU A 105 1.09 -6.14 -1.97
C LEU A 105 2.06 -5.92 -0.80
N ALA A 106 2.84 -6.92 -0.42
CA ALA A 106 3.89 -6.81 0.58
C ALA A 106 5.01 -5.85 0.14
N GLN A 107 5.38 -5.87 -1.15
CA GLN A 107 6.35 -4.93 -1.73
C GLN A 107 5.81 -3.50 -1.73
N GLN A 108 4.54 -3.27 -2.07
CA GLN A 108 3.95 -1.92 -1.96
C GLN A 108 3.89 -1.41 -0.52
N THR A 109 3.62 -2.30 0.44
CA THR A 109 3.66 -1.93 1.87
C THR A 109 5.09 -1.59 2.30
N SER A 110 6.09 -2.32 1.78
CA SER A 110 7.50 -2.02 2.02
C SER A 110 7.94 -0.71 1.36
N HIS A 111 7.52 -0.41 0.13
CA HIS A 111 7.80 0.88 -0.54
C HIS A 111 7.09 2.04 0.18
N ARG A 112 5.91 1.80 0.76
CA ARG A 112 5.26 2.74 1.70
C ARG A 112 6.03 2.86 3.02
N SER A 113 6.76 1.82 3.44
CA SER A 113 7.67 1.83 4.60
C SER A 113 9.03 2.47 4.29
N VAL A 114 9.36 2.67 3.00
CA VAL A 114 10.41 3.58 2.52
C VAL A 114 9.81 4.90 2.00
N SER A 115 8.64 5.27 2.51
CA SER A 115 8.40 6.67 2.83
C SER A 115 8.39 6.69 4.33
N ALA A 116 9.39 7.32 4.95
CA ALA A 116 9.21 7.75 6.31
C ALA A 116 7.85 8.48 6.33
N GLY A 117 6.88 7.94 7.07
CA GLY A 117 5.98 8.83 7.77
C GLY A 117 6.93 9.80 8.49
N GLN A 118 6.90 11.05 8.04
CA GLN A 118 7.74 12.14 8.51
C GLN A 118 8.01 12.00 10.02
N SER A 119 9.27 11.78 10.41
CA SER A 119 9.80 11.84 11.79
C SER A 119 9.78 10.57 12.67
N GLY A 120 10.19 9.41 12.16
CA GLY A 120 10.68 8.32 13.00
C GLY A 120 12.21 8.33 13.14
N LEU A 121 12.78 9.08 14.09
CA LEU A 121 14.20 9.01 14.45
C LEU A 121 14.36 8.22 15.76
N ALA A 122 15.12 7.11 15.72
CA ALA A 122 15.59 6.45 16.93
C ALA A 122 16.79 7.22 17.48
N VAL A 123 16.59 7.97 18.56
CA VAL A 123 17.65 8.74 19.24
C VAL A 123 17.92 8.09 20.60
N GLY A 124 19.13 7.60 20.81
CA GLY A 124 19.58 7.06 22.10
C GLY A 124 20.00 8.14 23.11
N GLY A 125 19.33 9.29 23.11
CA GLY A 125 19.70 10.49 23.86
C GLY A 125 18.59 11.55 23.83
N ASP A 126 18.84 12.71 24.43
CA ASP A 126 17.83 13.76 24.61
C ASP A 126 17.45 14.45 23.29
N VAL A 127 16.15 14.69 23.08
CA VAL A 127 15.62 15.37 21.90
C VAL A 127 15.04 16.74 22.31
N HIS A 128 15.63 17.81 21.79
CA HIS A 128 15.13 19.18 21.95
C HIS A 128 14.49 19.67 20.65
N VAL A 129 13.20 20.04 20.70
CA VAL A 129 12.47 20.59 19.54
C VAL A 129 12.25 22.09 19.73
N ARG A 130 12.65 22.89 18.75
CA ARG A 130 12.46 24.36 18.72
C ARG A 130 11.95 24.78 17.35
N ALA A 131 11.00 25.72 17.30
CA ALA A 131 10.49 26.31 16.07
C ALA A 131 10.73 27.84 16.08
N ASP A 132 11.25 28.38 14.98
CA ASP A 132 11.45 29.82 14.78
C ASP A 132 10.78 30.28 13.46
N HIS A 133 10.41 31.55 13.37
CA HIS A 133 9.77 32.20 12.21
C HIS A 133 8.36 31.70 11.84
N GLY A 134 7.41 31.75 12.79
CA GLY A 134 5.98 31.58 12.49
C GLY A 134 5.55 30.15 12.12
N SER A 135 6.38 29.14 12.41
CA SER A 135 6.08 27.73 12.19
C SER A 135 5.57 27.06 13.47
N ALA A 136 4.65 26.10 13.33
CA ALA A 136 4.15 25.27 14.44
C ALA A 136 4.74 23.85 14.35
N ALA A 137 5.29 23.35 15.45
CA ALA A 137 5.76 21.97 15.57
C ALA A 137 4.85 21.22 16.55
N ALA A 138 4.32 20.07 16.14
CA ALA A 138 3.57 19.16 17.00
C ALA A 138 4.26 17.80 17.02
N VAL A 139 4.50 17.26 18.21
CA VAL A 139 5.05 15.91 18.39
C VAL A 139 3.93 15.01 18.90
N SER A 140 3.60 13.97 18.15
CA SER A 140 2.71 12.90 18.61
C SER A 140 3.57 11.73 19.06
N MET A 141 3.60 11.47 20.36
CA MET A 141 4.38 10.37 20.93
C MET A 141 3.53 9.09 20.91
N GLY A 142 4.00 8.06 20.20
CA GLY A 142 3.39 6.74 20.18
C GLY A 142 3.67 5.93 21.46
N ASN A 143 3.44 4.62 21.41
CA ASN A 143 3.70 3.74 22.55
C ASN A 143 5.19 3.73 22.91
N VAL A 144 5.54 4.13 24.14
CA VAL A 144 6.92 4.18 24.64
C VAL A 144 7.22 2.87 25.38
N THR A 145 8.06 2.02 24.81
CA THR A 145 8.64 0.89 25.53
C THR A 145 9.94 1.34 26.18
N LEU A 146 9.89 1.68 27.46
CA LEU A 146 11.11 1.84 28.24
C LEU A 146 11.66 0.43 28.50
N GLY A 147 12.82 0.11 27.91
CA GLY A 147 13.57 -1.08 28.29
C GLY A 147 13.83 -1.06 29.79
N ASN A 148 13.73 -2.23 30.44
CA ASN A 148 13.87 -2.38 31.88
C ASN A 148 15.16 -1.67 32.38
N PRO A 149 15.07 -0.65 33.26
CA PRO A 149 16.25 0.05 33.74
C PRO A 149 17.15 -0.92 34.54
N SER A 150 18.45 -0.80 34.34
CA SER A 150 19.46 -1.45 35.18
C SER A 150 19.27 -0.99 36.63
N GLN A 151 19.13 -1.96 37.53
CA GLN A 151 18.85 -1.82 38.96
C GLN A 151 19.68 -0.69 39.62
N PRO A 152 19.09 0.17 40.48
CA PRO A 152 19.85 1.19 41.19
C PRO A 152 20.95 0.55 42.04
N GLY A 153 22.17 1.09 41.94
CA GLY A 153 23.29 0.68 42.79
C GLY A 153 22.98 0.92 44.28
N PRO A 154 23.60 0.14 45.19
CA PRO A 154 23.22 0.14 46.60
C PRO A 154 23.49 1.49 47.26
N HIS A 155 22.55 1.90 48.10
CA HIS A 155 22.66 3.07 48.97
C HIS A 155 23.87 2.93 49.89
N GLN A 156 24.72 3.96 49.93
CA GLN A 156 25.74 4.09 50.96
C GLN A 156 25.18 5.04 52.03
N ASP A 157 25.11 4.54 53.26
CA ASP A 157 24.87 5.32 54.49
C ASP A 157 26.02 6.30 54.76
#